data_AF-A0A921B8Q5-F1
#
_entry.id   AF-A0A921B8Q5-F1
#
_cell.length_a   1.000
_cell.length_b   1.000
_cell.length_c   1.000
_cell.angle_alpha   90.00
_cell.angle_beta   90.00
_cell.angle_gamma   90.00
#
_symmetry.space_group_name_H-M   'P 1'
#
loop_
_entity.id
_entity.type
_entity.pdbx_description
1 polymer ?
#
loop_
_entity_poly.entity_id
_entity_poly.type
_entity_poly.pdbx_seq_one_letter_code
_entity_poly.pdbx_strand_id
1 'polypeptide(L)'
;MKNLENISCGSLTKKEVGSVIKLCGWIHRRRDHGGVIFFDLRDESGVVQVVYNPDDEDSFALAESCRNEYVISVEGKVRERPEWYSQS
;
A
#
# COMPACT_ATOMS: atom_id res chain seq x y z
N MET A 1 0.27 -1.46 23.27
CA MET A 1 0.39 -1.54 21.80
C MET A 1 -0.73 -2.43 21.29
N LYS A 2 -1.49 -2.02 20.27
CA LYS A 2 -2.41 -2.94 19.58
C LYS A 2 -1.55 -3.86 18.71
N ASN A 3 -1.72 -5.17 18.84
CA ASN A 3 -1.18 -6.11 17.86
C ASN A 3 -2.07 -5.98 16.62
N LEU A 4 -1.50 -5.52 15.51
CA LEU A 4 -2.19 -5.49 14.24
C LEU A 4 -2.09 -6.86 13.59
N GLU A 5 -3.23 -7.38 13.14
CA GLU A 5 -3.24 -8.61 12.35
C GLU A 5 -2.64 -8.33 10.96
N ASN A 6 -1.79 -9.24 10.51
CA ASN A 6 -1.27 -9.22 9.15
C ASN A 6 -2.34 -9.78 8.22
N ILE A 7 -2.82 -8.98 7.28
CA ILE A 7 -3.83 -9.37 6.31
C ILE A 7 -3.12 -9.74 5.00
N SER A 8 -3.61 -10.75 4.29
CA SER A 8 -3.11 -11.09 2.96
C SER A 8 -3.63 -10.08 1.92
N CYS A 9 -2.78 -9.64 1.00
CA CYS A 9 -3.03 -8.57 0.03
C CYS A 9 -4.32 -8.79 -0.77
N GLY A 10 -4.56 -10.01 -1.26
CA GLY A 10 -5.75 -10.38 -2.02
C GLY A 10 -7.01 -10.62 -1.20
N SER A 11 -6.92 -10.58 0.13
CA SER A 11 -8.07 -10.80 1.03
C SER A 11 -8.76 -9.50 1.48
N LEU A 12 -8.25 -8.33 1.07
CA LEU A 12 -8.84 -7.05 1.44
C LEU A 12 -10.17 -6.80 0.74
N THR A 13 -11.17 -6.42 1.52
CA THR A 13 -12.51 -6.11 1.05
C THR A 13 -13.00 -4.76 1.58
N LYS A 14 -14.24 -4.38 1.23
CA LYS A 14 -14.87 -3.17 1.76
C LYS A 14 -15.10 -3.21 3.28
N LYS A 15 -15.08 -4.40 3.90
CA LYS A 15 -15.31 -4.55 5.35
C LYS A 15 -14.18 -3.93 6.18
N GLU A 16 -12.97 -3.89 5.62
CA GLU A 16 -11.79 -3.38 6.31
C GLU A 16 -11.65 -1.85 6.20
N VAL A 17 -12.48 -1.18 5.38
CA VAL A 17 -12.44 0.28 5.19
C VAL A 17 -12.52 1.01 6.52
N GLY A 18 -11.60 1.95 6.73
CA GLY A 18 -11.48 2.72 7.95
C GLY A 18 -10.58 2.08 9.02
N SER A 19 -10.24 0.80 8.90
CA SER A 19 -9.34 0.09 9.81
C SER A 19 -7.88 0.36 9.49
N VAL A 20 -7.02 0.31 10.51
CA VAL A 20 -5.56 0.26 10.34
C VAL A 20 -5.15 -1.21 10.31
N ILE A 21 -4.38 -1.59 9.30
CA ILE A 21 -3.97 -2.97 9.05
C ILE A 21 -2.46 -3.03 8.79
N LYS A 22 -1.91 -4.25 8.84
CA LYS A 22 -0.55 -4.53 8.40
C LYS A 22 -0.58 -5.47 7.20
N LEU A 23 0.30 -5.22 6.25
CA LEU A 23 0.52 -6.04 5.06
C LEU A 23 2.02 -6.34 4.91
N CYS A 24 2.35 -7.46 4.29
CA CYS A 24 3.70 -7.80 3.87
C CYS A 24 3.67 -8.37 2.45
N GLY A 25 4.63 -8.00 1.61
CA GLY A 25 4.69 -8.52 0.24
C GLY A 25 5.81 -7.91 -0.58
N TRP A 26 5.79 -8.20 -1.88
CA TRP A 26 6.73 -7.70 -2.88
C TRP A 26 6.12 -6.53 -3.66
N ILE A 27 6.91 -5.48 -3.90
CA ILE A 27 6.51 -4.39 -4.79
C ILE A 27 6.47 -4.92 -6.23
N HIS A 28 5.29 -5.30 -6.71
CA HIS A 28 5.13 -5.79 -8.09
C HIS A 28 5.34 -4.67 -9.11
N ARG A 29 4.81 -3.47 -8.80
CA ARG A 29 4.95 -2.29 -9.65
C ARG A 29 4.98 -1.03 -8.80
N ARG A 30 5.94 -0.15 -9.09
CA ARG A 30 5.99 1.22 -8.59
C ARG A 30 5.49 2.20 -9.67
N ARG A 31 4.61 3.13 -9.28
CA ARG A 31 4.17 4.26 -10.11
C ARG A 31 4.37 5.54 -9.30
N ASP A 32 4.95 6.56 -9.93
CA ASP A 32 5.30 7.82 -9.29
C ASP A 32 4.85 8.96 -10.21
N HIS A 33 3.99 9.83 -9.67
CA HIS A 33 3.39 10.94 -10.41
C HIS A 33 3.86 12.30 -9.88
N GLY A 34 5.01 12.37 -9.20
CA GLY A 34 5.62 13.64 -8.78
C GLY A 34 4.93 14.35 -7.61
N GLY A 35 3.94 13.69 -6.98
CA GLY A 35 3.23 14.18 -5.80
C GLY A 35 2.41 13.09 -5.08
N VAL A 36 2.52 11.84 -5.53
CA VAL A 36 1.91 10.65 -4.93
C VAL A 36 2.66 9.43 -5.48
N ILE A 37 2.95 8.46 -4.61
CA ILE A 37 3.59 7.20 -5.01
C ILE A 37 2.61 6.05 -4.79
N PHE A 38 2.51 5.18 -5.79
CA PHE A 38 1.73 3.95 -5.73
C PHE A 38 2.63 2.74 -5.79
N PHE A 39 2.39 1.80 -4.89
CA PHE A 39 2.86 0.43 -5.05
C PHE A 39 1.69 -0.49 -5.29
N ASP A 40 1.81 -1.33 -6.31
CA ASP A 40 1.06 -2.56 -6.38
C ASP A 40 1.85 -3.59 -5.55
N LEU A 41 1.39 -3.83 -4.32
CA LEU A 41 1.99 -4.79 -3.39
C LEU A 41 1.35 -6.15 -3.63
N ARG A 42 2.19 -7.18 -3.83
CA ARG A 42 1.76 -8.54 -4.15
C ARG A 42 2.22 -9.51 -3.07
N ASP A 43 1.36 -10.44 -2.73
CA ASP A 43 1.72 -11.69 -2.03
C ASP A 43 1.12 -12.89 -2.78
N GLU A 44 1.12 -14.08 -2.17
CA GLU A 44 0.56 -15.29 -2.76
C GLU A 44 -0.96 -15.23 -2.99
N SER A 45 -1.65 -14.36 -2.25
CA SER A 45 -3.12 -14.25 -2.28
C SER A 45 -3.61 -13.27 -3.34
N GLY A 46 -2.79 -12.28 -3.75
CA GLY A 46 -3.18 -11.29 -4.75
C GLY A 46 -2.38 -10.00 -4.70
N VAL A 47 -2.97 -8.93 -5.23
CA VAL A 47 -2.36 -7.60 -5.35
C VAL A 47 -3.24 -6.55 -4.68
N VAL A 48 -2.63 -5.64 -3.93
CA VAL A 48 -3.27 -4.47 -3.33
C VAL A 48 -2.50 -3.20 -3.68
N GLN A 49 -3.23 -2.09 -3.85
CA GLN A 49 -2.61 -0.78 -4.06
C GLN A 49 -2.33 -0.11 -2.72
N VAL A 50 -1.08 0.27 -2.50
CA VAL A 50 -0.62 1.12 -1.39
C VAL A 50 -0.32 2.50 -1.94
N VAL A 51 -0.76 3.55 -1.24
CA VAL A 51 -0.62 4.96 -1.66
C VAL A 51 0.15 5.72 -0.60
N TYR A 52 1.21 6.41 -1.00
CA TYR A 52 1.99 7.30 -0.16
C TYR A 52 1.76 8.75 -0.60
N ASN A 53 1.32 9.58 0.35
CA ASN A 53 1.08 11.03 0.13
C ASN A 53 2.26 11.82 0.71
N PRO A 54 2.60 12.99 0.13
CA PRO A 54 3.74 13.81 0.57
C PRO A 54 3.52 14.43 1.95
N ASP A 55 2.29 14.49 2.45
CA ASP A 55 1.97 14.98 3.80
C ASP A 55 2.59 14.11 4.92
N ASP A 56 2.98 12.88 4.60
CA ASP A 56 3.74 11.98 5.49
C ASP A 56 5.18 11.86 4.94
N GLU A 57 6.01 12.85 5.29
CA GLU A 57 7.36 13.03 4.72
C GLU A 57 8.25 11.80 4.91
N ASP A 58 8.22 11.18 6.10
CA ASP A 58 9.04 10.01 6.43
C ASP A 58 8.65 8.79 5.59
N SER A 59 7.35 8.50 5.51
CA SER A 59 6.85 7.37 4.70
C SER A 59 7.06 7.62 3.21
N PHE A 60 6.92 8.86 2.76
CA PHE A 60 7.11 9.25 1.37
C PHE A 60 8.58 9.11 0.94
N ALA A 61 9.52 9.63 1.73
CA ALA A 61 10.96 9.53 1.46
C ALA A 61 11.42 8.06 1.42
N LEU A 62 10.89 7.21 2.32
CA LEU A 62 11.15 5.78 2.29
C LEU A 62 10.62 5.16 0.98
N ALA A 63 9.39 5.47 0.58
CA ALA A 63 8.79 4.98 -0.65
C ALA A 63 9.52 5.45 -1.93
N GLU A 64 10.15 6.62 -1.94
CA GLU A 64 11.00 7.08 -3.05
C GLU A 64 12.23 6.19 -3.26
N SER A 65 12.80 5.68 -2.18
CA SER A 65 13.97 4.80 -2.22
C SER A 65 13.65 3.37 -2.69
N CYS A 66 12.40 2.91 -2.53
CA CYS A 66 11.99 1.56 -2.88
C CYS A 66 12.06 1.26 -4.39
N ARG A 67 12.29 0.00 -4.74
CA ARG A 67 12.34 -0.50 -6.13
C ARG A 67 11.44 -1.72 -6.28
N ASN A 68 11.16 -2.09 -7.54
CA ASN A 68 10.39 -3.31 -7.83
C ASN A 68 11.06 -4.53 -7.16
N GLU A 69 10.21 -5.45 -6.71
CA GLU A 69 10.55 -6.71 -6.03
C GLU A 69 11.22 -6.55 -4.65
N TYR A 70 11.27 -5.34 -4.08
CA TYR A 70 11.56 -5.18 -2.66
C TYR A 70 10.48 -5.86 -1.81
N VAL A 71 10.91 -6.58 -0.76
CA VAL A 71 10.02 -7.10 0.27
C VAL A 71 9.81 -6.01 1.30
N ILE A 72 8.56 -5.59 1.49
CA ILE A 72 8.21 -4.53 2.43
C ILE A 72 7.14 -4.99 3.40
N SER A 73 7.08 -4.32 4.55
CA SER A 73 5.94 -4.37 5.46
C SER A 73 5.32 -2.98 5.55
N VAL A 74 4.01 -2.90 5.40
CA VAL A 74 3.26 -1.64 5.37
C VAL A 74 2.21 -1.68 6.48
N GLU A 75 2.15 -0.62 7.27
CA GLU A 75 1.04 -0.35 8.17
C GLU A 75 0.29 0.87 7.64
N GLY A 76 -1.04 0.78 7.52
CA GLY A 76 -1.81 1.86 6.94
C GLY A 76 -3.31 1.73 7.11
N LYS A 77 -4.01 2.84 6.92
CA LYS A 77 -5.47 2.89 6.96
C LYS A 77 -6.07 2.48 5.62
N VAL A 78 -6.96 1.50 5.63
CA VAL A 78 -7.72 1.09 4.43
C VAL A 78 -8.69 2.19 4.05
N ARG A 79 -8.68 2.57 2.76
CA ARG A 79 -9.59 3.56 2.18
C ARG A 79 -10.25 2.96 0.94
N GLU A 80 -11.47 3.37 0.66
CA GLU A 80 -12.07 3.08 -0.64
C GLU A 80 -11.21 3.70 -1.73
N ARG A 81 -11.02 2.99 -2.84
CA ARG A 81 -10.31 3.51 -4.02
C ARG A 81 -11.26 4.46 -4.76
N PRO A 82 -10.92 5.76 -4.89
CA PRO A 82 -11.68 6.67 -5.75
C PRO A 82 -11.62 6.23 -7.21
N GLU A 83 -12.70 6.46 -7.96
CA GLU A 83 -12.83 5.98 -9.36
C GLU A 83 -11.65 6.40 -10.25
N TRP A 84 -11.09 7.59 -10.02
CA TRP A 84 -10.02 8.17 -10.84
C TRP A 84 -8.63 7.54 -10.64
N TYR A 85 -8.38 6.78 -9.55
CA TYR A 85 -7.09 6.09 -9.34
C TYR A 85 -6.89 4.86 -10.25
N SER A 86 -7.90 4.52 -11.06
CA SER A 86 -7.86 3.35 -11.96
C SER A 86 -7.10 3.59 -13.26
N GLN A 87 -6.70 4.84 -13.57
CA GLN A 87 -6.06 5.22 -14.84
C GLN A 87 -4.56 5.54 -14.73
N SER A 88 -3.94 5.33 -13.56
CA SER A 88 -2.52 5.67 -13.30
C SER A 88 -1.59 4.48 -13.51
#